data_AF-R6N0G5-F1
#
_entry.id   AF-R6N0G5-F1
#
_cell.length_a   1.000
_cell.length_b   1.000
_cell.length_c   1.000
_cell.angle_alpha   90.00
_cell.angle_beta   90.00
_cell.angle_gamma   90.00
#
_symmetry.space_group_name_H-M   'P 1'
#
loop_
_entity.id
_entity.type
_entity.pdbx_description
1 polymer ?
#
loop_
_entity_poly.entity_id
_entity_poly.type
_entity_poly.pdbx_seq_one_letter_code
_entity_poly.pdbx_strand_id
1 'polypeptide(L)' 'MKVRVITSFNDKTEGFINRPINEVFECSESRAKDLIKLGYVKEAVEEVPAEEKPKPKRKLTKHI' A
#
# COMPACT_ATOMS: atom_id res chain seq x y z
N MET A 1 -6.64 5.67 10.40
CA MET A 1 -5.20 5.31 10.42
C MET A 1 -4.57 5.84 9.14
N LYS A 2 -3.50 6.63 9.26
CA LYS A 2 -2.82 7.20 8.09
C LYS A 2 -1.78 6.21 7.57
N VAL A 3 -1.80 5.95 6.27
CA VAL A 3 -0.86 5.05 5.61
C VAL A 3 -0.28 5.72 4.36
N ARG A 4 0.96 5.39 4.05
CA ARG A 4 1.67 5.85 2.86
C ARG A 4 1.75 4.72 1.86
N VAL A 5 1.38 4.99 0.62
CA VAL A 5 1.50 4.06 -0.50
C VAL A 5 2.98 3.90 -0.85
N ILE A 6 3.46 2.67 -0.79
CA ILE A 6 4.83 2.31 -1.20
C ILE A 6 4.84 1.66 -2.58
N THR A 7 3.72 1.04 -2.97
CA THR A 7 3.54 0.39 -4.27
C THR A 7 2.22 0.86 -4.85
N SER A 8 2.23 1.42 -6.06
CA SER A 8 1.00 1.88 -6.71
C SER A 8 0.01 0.74 -6.86
N PHE A 9 -1.24 0.97 -6.48
CA PHE A 9 -2.29 -0.03 -6.62
C PHE A 9 -3.64 0.61 -6.93
N ASN A 10 -4.54 -0.19 -7.48
CA ASN A 10 -5.92 0.24 -7.70
C ASN A 10 -6.74 -0.15 -6.47
N ASP A 11 -7.18 0.85 -5.73
CA ASP A 11 -8.02 0.68 -4.56
C ASP A 11 -9.47 0.41 -5.00
N LYS A 12 -9.92 -0.83 -4.79
CA LYS A 12 -11.22 -1.29 -5.29
C LYS A 12 -12.41 -0.93 -4.41
N THR A 13 -12.23 -0.25 -3.26
CA THR A 13 -13.39 0.04 -2.40
C THR A 13 -14.23 1.20 -2.87
N GLU A 14 -13.62 2.21 -3.46
CA GLU A 14 -14.30 3.46 -3.81
C GLU A 14 -14.23 3.69 -5.33
N GLY A 15 -14.46 2.63 -6.11
CA GLY A 15 -14.55 2.74 -7.58
C GLY A 15 -13.23 2.65 -8.35
N PHE A 16 -12.26 1.85 -7.87
CA PHE A 16 -10.97 1.62 -8.55
C PHE A 16 -10.10 2.88 -8.66
N ILE A 17 -9.90 3.56 -7.54
CA ILE A 17 -9.01 4.73 -7.48
C ILE A 17 -7.57 4.26 -7.65
N ASN A 18 -6.87 4.82 -8.63
CA ASN A 18 -5.43 4.59 -8.76
C ASN A 18 -4.71 5.39 -7.66
N ARG A 19 -4.09 4.69 -6.71
CA ARG A 19 -3.31 5.28 -5.62
C ARG A 19 -1.84 5.29 -6.05
N PRO A 20 -1.25 6.45 -6.38
CA PRO A 20 0.15 6.55 -6.77
C PRO A 20 1.09 6.32 -5.58
N ILE A 21 2.34 5.98 -5.89
CA ILE A 21 3.41 5.82 -4.88
C ILE A 21 3.62 7.16 -4.17
N ASN A 22 3.95 7.10 -2.88
CA ASN A 22 4.12 8.23 -1.95
C ASN A 22 2.84 8.98 -1.57
N GLU A 23 1.68 8.58 -2.08
CA GLU A 23 0.43 9.14 -1.59
C GLU A 23 0.18 8.73 -0.14
N VAL A 24 -0.18 9.70 0.70
CA VAL A 24 -0.61 9.44 2.08
C VAL A 24 -2.11 9.57 2.12
N PHE A 25 -2.79 8.52 2.58
CA PHE A 25 -4.24 8.51 2.71
C PHE A 25 -4.67 7.88 4.04
N GLU A 26 -5.88 8.21 4.45
CA GLU A 26 -6.47 7.68 5.67
C GLU A 26 -7.41 6.52 5.34
N CYS A 27 -7.27 5.42 6.08
CA CYS A 27 -8.20 4.29 6.02
C CYS A 27 -8.43 3.65 7.40
N SER A 28 -9.40 2.75 7.45
CA SER A 28 -9.70 1.94 8.64
C SER A 28 -8.54 1.00 8.99
N GLU A 29 -8.35 0.72 10.28
CA GLU A 29 -7.22 -0.06 10.78
C GLU A 29 -7.15 -1.48 10.18
N SER A 30 -8.30 -2.16 10.02
CA SER A 30 -8.37 -3.47 9.36
C SER A 30 -7.86 -3.41 7.92
N ARG A 31 -8.26 -2.37 7.17
CA ARG A 31 -7.84 -2.19 5.77
C ARG A 31 -6.36 -1.85 5.68
N ALA A 32 -5.87 -0.98 6.55
CA ALA A 32 -4.45 -0.67 6.65
C ALA A 32 -3.63 -1.94 6.90
N LYS A 33 -4.05 -2.80 7.85
CA LYS A 33 -3.38 -4.08 8.14
C LYS A 33 -3.34 -5.01 6.94
N ASP A 34 -4.45 -5.17 6.20
CA ASP A 34 -4.48 -5.95 4.96
C ASP A 34 -3.51 -5.39 3.90
N LEU A 35 -3.53 -4.07 3.67
CA LEU A 35 -2.65 -3.43 2.69
C LEU A 35 -1.16 -3.50 3.09
N ILE A 36 -0.85 -3.41 4.38
CA ILE A 36 0.51 -3.60 4.93
C ILE A 36 0.96 -5.05 4.75
N LYS A 37 0.08 -6.02 5.03
CA LYS A 37 0.34 -7.46 4.84
C LYS A 37 0.62 -7.78 3.37
N LEU A 38 -0.12 -7.14 2.46
CA LEU A 38 0.05 -7.26 1.01
C LEU A 38 1.25 -6.48 0.48
N GLY A 39 1.78 -5.50 1.22
CA GLY A 39 2.94 -4.69 0.83
C GLY A 39 2.61 -3.50 -0.09
N TYR A 40 1.38 -3.02 -0.06
CA TYR A 40 0.95 -1.85 -0.83
C TYR A 40 1.19 -0.53 -0.09
N VAL A 41 1.02 -0.54 1.24
CA VAL A 41 1.14 0.65 2.08
C VAL A 41 2.03 0.37 3.31
N LYS A 42 2.56 1.43 3.91
CA LYS A 42 3.29 1.43 5.20
C LYS A 42 2.58 2.41 6.14
N GLU A 43 2.69 2.20 7.44
CA GLU A 43 2.18 3.17 8.43
C GLU A 43 2.84 4.53 8.20
N ALA A 44 2.03 5.57 8.04
CA ALA A 44 2.50 6.94 7.93
C ALA A 44 2.67 7.49 9.34
N VAL A 45 3.63 6.95 10.07
CA VAL A 45 4.09 7.55 11.34
C VAL A 45 4.79 8.85 10.94
N GLU A 46 4.40 9.97 11.53
CA GLU A 46 4.97 11.31 11.29
C GLU A 46 6.47 11.43 11.65
N GLU A 47 7.11 10.34 12.01
CA GLU A 47 8.50 10.30 12.43
C GLU A 47 9.36 9.71 11.31
N VAL A 48 10.09 10.62 10.65
CA VAL A 48 11.40 10.50 9.99
C VAL A 48 11.71 9.25 9.13
N PRO A 49 12.31 9.42 7.93
CA PRO A 49 12.38 8.40 6.90
C PRO A 49 13.35 7.26 7.25
N ALA A 50 12.87 6.24 7.96
CA ALA A 50 13.61 4.99 8.14
C ALA A 50 13.35 4.04 6.97
N GLU A 51 14.33 4.05 6.08
CA GLU A 51 14.80 3.02 5.14
C GLU A 51 13.85 1.84 4.81
N GLU A 52 13.55 1.78 3.51
CA GLU A 52 13.70 0.64 2.61
C GLU A 52 13.70 -0.78 3.22
N LYS A 53 12.64 -1.54 2.90
CA LYS A 53 12.78 -2.97 2.60
C LYS A 53 12.07 -3.26 1.28
N PRO A 54 12.79 -3.62 0.21
CA PRO A 54 12.16 -3.97 -1.06
C PRO A 54 11.50 -5.34 -0.88
N LYS A 55 10.17 -5.41 -0.91
CA LYS A 55 9.47 -6.70 -0.99
C LYS A 55 9.36 -7.16 -2.44
N PRO A 56 9.50 -8.47 -2.73
CA PRO A 56 9.76 -8.96 -4.09
C PRO A 56 8.51 -8.85 -4.96
N LYS A 57 8.72 -8.45 -6.22
CA LYS A 57 7.70 -8.45 -7.28
C LYS A 57 7.11 -9.86 -7.42
N ARG A 58 5.89 -10.09 -6.93
CA ARG A 58 5.11 -11.30 -7.22
C ARG A 58 4.73 -11.27 -8.69
N LYS A 59 5.39 -12.11 -9.50
CA LYS A 59 5.02 -12.37 -10.90
C LYS A 59 3.62 -12.98 -10.92
N LEU A 60 2.67 -12.25 -11.51
CA LEU A 60 1.33 -12.77 -11.79
C LEU A 60 1.45 -13.82 -12.90
N THR A 61 1.52 -15.10 -12.53
CA THR A 61 1.42 -16.21 -13.48
C THR A 61 -0.03 -16.33 -13.95
N LYS A 62 -0.29 -15.89 -15.18
CA LYS A 62 -1.50 -16.15 -15.94
C LYS A 62 -1.46 -17.63 -16.36
N HIS A 63 -2.29 -18.49 -15.78
CA HIS A 63 -2.52 -19.81 -16.37
C HIS A 63 -3.55 -19.66 -17.49
N ILE A 64 -3.11 -20.08 -18.68
CA ILE A 64 -3.84 -20.23 -19.94
C ILE A 64 -4.76 -21.44 -19.81
#